data_AF-A0A7C3QN80-F1
#
_entry.id   AF-A0A7C3QN80-F1
#
_cell.length_a   1.000
_cell.length_b   1.000
_cell.length_c   1.000
_cell.angle_alpha   90.00
_cell.angle_beta   90.00
_cell.angle_gamma   90.00
#
_symmetry.space_group_name_H-M   'P 1'
#
loop_
_entity.id
_entity.type
_entity.pdbx_description
1 polymer ?
#
loop_
_entity_poly.entity_id
_entity_poly.type
_entity_poly.pdbx_seq_one_letter_code
_entity_poly.pdbx_strand_id
1 'polypeptide(L)'
;TFAWLLVFSGAFGNLIDKAFIKNLNTGEWVFALAPQPGHVSGVVDMVETIWLGWSAVENIPIISMLSWERYPTFNFADSCIVVGVILMLITMNAKPSSKEKKA
;
A
#
# COMPACT_ATOMS: atom_id res chain seq x y z
N THR A 1 10.76 -11.14 10.38
CA THR A 1 10.80 -11.82 9.06
C THR A 1 9.47 -11.78 8.35
N PHE A 2 8.37 -12.27 8.95
CA PHE A 2 7.03 -12.25 8.32
C PHE A 2 6.53 -10.86 7.88
N ALA A 3 6.74 -9.83 8.70
CA ALA A 3 6.32 -8.47 8.38
C ALA A 3 6.98 -7.93 7.09
N TRP A 4 8.28 -8.23 6.89
CA TRP A 4 9.01 -7.87 5.67
C TRP A 4 8.50 -8.62 4.45
N LEU A 5 8.12 -9.89 4.60
CA LEU A 5 7.55 -10.68 3.50
C LEU A 5 6.22 -10.10 3.00
N LEU A 6 5.36 -9.62 3.90
CA LEU A 6 4.08 -8.98 3.55
C LEU A 6 4.29 -7.67 2.79
N VAL A 7 5.22 -6.82 3.26
CA VAL A 7 5.55 -5.57 2.55
C VAL A 7 6.14 -5.88 1.18
N PHE A 8 7.08 -6.83 1.10
CA PHE A 8 7.70 -7.20 -0.16
C PHE A 8 6.70 -7.80 -1.14
N SER A 9 5.83 -8.71 -0.69
CA SER A 9 4.82 -9.33 -1.56
C SER A 9 3.82 -8.30 -2.10
N GLY A 10 3.38 -7.35 -1.27
CA GLY A 10 2.47 -6.30 -1.70
C GLY A 10 3.14 -5.31 -2.68
N ALA A 11 4.36 -4.88 -2.39
CA ALA A 11 5.11 -4.00 -3.27
C ALA A 11 5.42 -4.67 -4.62
N PHE A 12 5.76 -5.96 -4.60
CA PHE A 12 6.03 -6.73 -5.80
C PHE A 12 4.76 -6.97 -6.63
N GLY A 13 3.61 -7.24 -6.00
CA GLY A 13 2.32 -7.34 -6.70
C GLY A 13 1.98 -6.06 -7.47
N ASN A 14 2.05 -4.90 -6.81
CA ASN A 14 1.81 -3.62 -7.46
C ASN A 14 2.87 -3.27 -8.52
N LEU A 15 4.09 -3.80 -8.39
CA LEU A 15 5.13 -3.66 -9.43
C LEU A 15 4.79 -4.47 -10.69
N ILE A 16 4.30 -5.71 -10.52
CA ILE A 16 3.86 -6.55 -11.63
C ILE A 16 2.75 -5.84 -12.41
N ASP A 17 1.72 -5.34 -11.73
CA ASP A 17 0.60 -4.63 -12.37
C ASP A 17 1.11 -3.46 -13.21
N LYS A 18 2.04 -2.67 -12.68
CA LYS A 18 2.62 -1.54 -13.40
C LYS A 18 3.46 -1.94 -14.61
N ALA A 19 4.06 -3.13 -14.58
CA ALA A 19 4.88 -3.65 -15.67
C ALA A 19 4.04 -4.17 -16.84
N PHE A 20 2.78 -4.56 -16.61
CA PHE A 20 1.84 -4.92 -17.66
C PHE A 20 1.00 -3.71 -18.06
N ILE A 21 1.40 -3.06 -19.16
CA ILE A 21 0.74 -1.87 -19.66
C ILE A 21 -0.25 -2.22 -20.77
N LYS A 22 -1.32 -1.45 -20.89
CA LYS A 22 -2.41 -1.72 -21.84
C LYS A 22 -2.61 -0.60 -22.84
N ASN A 23 -2.71 -0.93 -24.13
CA ASN A 23 -3.20 0.01 -25.13
C ASN A 23 -4.73 0.07 -25.09
N LEU A 24 -5.29 1.23 -24.76
CA LEU A 24 -6.74 1.39 -24.62
C LEU A 24 -7.50 1.36 -25.96
N ASN A 25 -6.82 1.63 -27.07
CA ASN A 25 -7.43 1.63 -28.41
C ASN A 25 -7.47 0.22 -29.02
N THR A 26 -6.41 -0.57 -28.83
CA THR A 26 -6.28 -1.92 -29.42
C THR A 26 -6.59 -3.05 -28.45
N GLY A 27 -6.57 -2.78 -27.14
CA GLY A 27 -6.74 -3.80 -26.09
C GLY A 27 -5.50 -4.66 -25.83
N GLU A 28 -4.39 -4.38 -26.52
CA GLU A 28 -3.13 -5.12 -26.40
C GLU A 28 -2.47 -4.91 -25.03
N TRP A 29 -1.90 -5.99 -24.48
CA TRP A 29 -1.10 -5.97 -23.27
C TRP A 29 0.37 -6.18 -23.60
N VAL A 30 1.22 -5.31 -23.07
CA VAL A 30 2.66 -5.36 -23.28
C VAL A 30 3.36 -5.35 -21.93
N PHE A 31 4.41 -6.15 -21.80
CA PHE A 31 5.31 -6.05 -20.66
C PHE A 31 6.36 -4.96 -20.93
N ALA A 32 6.38 -3.91 -20.12
CA ALA A 32 7.39 -2.86 -20.18
C ALA A 32 7.64 -2.24 -18.81
N LEU A 33 8.91 -2.03 -18.49
CA LEU A 33 9.33 -1.35 -17.24
C LEU A 33 9.46 0.18 -17.41
N ALA A 34 9.21 0.69 -18.62
CA ALA A 34 9.25 2.09 -18.96
C ALA A 34 7.95 2.49 -19.69
N PRO A 35 7.52 3.76 -19.62
CA PRO A 35 6.36 4.24 -20.35
C PRO A 35 6.50 3.95 -21.85
N GLN A 36 5.44 3.40 -22.46
CA GLN A 36 5.36 3.21 -23.92
C GLN A 36 4.33 4.15 -24.53
N PRO A 37 4.61 4.76 -25.69
CA PRO A 37 3.61 5.57 -26.39
C PRO A 37 2.32 4.78 -26.65
N GLY A 38 1.17 5.41 -26.39
CA GLY A 38 -0.15 4.81 -26.62
C GLY A 38 -0.57 3.73 -25.62
N HIS A 39 0.20 3.51 -24.55
CA HIS A 39 -0.12 2.53 -23.51
C HIS A 39 -0.31 3.21 -22.14
N VAL A 40 -1.18 2.64 -21.32
CA VAL A 40 -1.46 3.10 -19.95
C VAL A 40 -0.92 2.06 -18.97
N SER A 41 -0.22 2.53 -17.96
CA SER A 41 0.23 1.75 -16.80
C SER A 41 -0.64 2.11 -15.60
N GLY A 42 -0.94 1.14 -14.75
CA GLY A 42 -1.74 1.35 -13.56
C GLY A 42 -1.62 0.17 -12.60
N VAL A 43 -2.27 0.33 -11.45
CA VAL A 43 -2.51 -0.75 -10.49
C VAL A 43 -4.00 -1.04 -10.52
N VAL A 44 -4.39 -2.31 -10.48
CA VAL A 44 -5.80 -2.66 -10.45
C VAL A 44 -6.31 -2.58 -9.01
N ASP A 45 -7.18 -1.61 -8.76
CA ASP A 45 -7.89 -1.46 -7.49
C ASP A 45 -9.29 -2.05 -7.59
N MET A 46 -9.68 -2.87 -6.62
CA MET A 46 -10.95 -3.63 -6.65
C MET A 46 -11.78 -3.45 -5.38
N VAL A 47 -11.15 -3.01 -4.28
CA VAL A 47 -11.80 -2.89 -2.99
C VAL A 47 -12.22 -1.44 -2.78
N GLU A 48 -13.53 -1.22 -2.78
CA GLU A 48 -14.15 0.03 -2.33
C GLU A 48 -14.84 -0.24 -0.99
N THR A 49 -14.62 0.65 -0.03
CA THR A 49 -15.25 0.55 1.30
C THR A 49 -16.19 1.72 1.52
N ILE A 50 -17.31 1.46 2.21
CA ILE A 50 -18.15 2.54 2.74
C ILE A 50 -17.34 3.28 3.79
N TRP A 51 -16.85 4.46 3.42
CA TRP A 51 -16.09 5.33 4.30
C TRP A 51 -17.00 6.39 4.90
N LEU A 52 -17.11 6.39 6.22
CA LEU A 52 -18.04 7.29 6.90
C LEU A 52 -17.45 8.69 7.15
N GLY A 53 -16.14 8.86 6.91
CA GLY A 53 -15.42 10.09 7.20
C GLY A 53 -15.37 10.40 8.69
N TRP A 54 -14.27 10.97 9.17
CA TRP A 54 -14.18 11.47 10.53
C TRP A 54 -13.96 12.99 10.52
N SER A 55 -15.06 13.73 10.43
CA SER A 55 -15.03 15.21 10.46
C SER A 55 -14.35 15.76 11.73
N ALA A 56 -14.44 15.04 12.85
CA ALA A 56 -13.80 15.41 14.11
C ALA A 56 -12.26 15.54 14.04
N VAL A 57 -11.61 14.92 13.04
CA VAL A 57 -10.14 14.91 12.93
C VAL A 57 -9.61 15.72 11.75
N GLU A 58 -10.47 16.47 11.05
CA GLU A 58 -10.11 17.29 9.88
C GLU A 58 -8.95 18.25 10.17
N ASN A 59 -8.93 18.83 11.38
CA ASN A 59 -7.91 19.80 11.79
C ASN A 59 -6.62 19.17 12.36
N ILE A 60 -6.47 17.85 12.34
CA ILE A 60 -5.27 17.16 12.85
C ILE A 60 -4.40 16.72 11.65
N PRO A 61 -3.27 17.39 11.35
CA PRO A 61 -2.53 17.20 10.10
C PRO A 61 -2.07 15.77 9.80
N ILE A 62 -1.82 14.96 10.84
CA ILE A 62 -1.29 13.60 10.71
C ILE A 62 -2.41 12.59 10.36
N ILE A 63 -3.65 12.89 10.74
CA ILE A 63 -4.79 11.95 10.60
C ILE A 63 -5.97 12.56 9.84
N SER A 64 -5.79 13.74 9.22
CA SER A 64 -6.79 14.39 8.38
C SER A 64 -7.22 13.53 7.18
N MET A 65 -6.38 12.56 6.76
CA MET A 65 -6.78 11.54 5.78
C MET A 65 -8.02 10.74 6.19
N LEU A 66 -8.32 10.64 7.49
CA LEU A 66 -9.51 9.95 7.97
C LEU A 66 -10.78 10.78 7.79
N SER A 67 -10.66 12.10 7.58
CA SER A 67 -11.79 13.02 7.36
C SER A 67 -12.20 13.12 5.90
N TRP A 68 -11.56 12.38 4.98
CA TRP A 68 -11.95 12.37 3.58
C TRP A 68 -13.39 11.90 3.40
N GLU A 69 -14.07 12.47 2.39
CA GLU A 69 -15.44 12.07 2.02
C GLU A 69 -15.49 10.62 1.53
N ARG A 70 -14.40 10.14 0.95
CA ARG A 70 -14.25 8.77 0.45
C ARG A 70 -12.85 8.26 0.73
N TYR A 71 -12.74 7.01 1.22
CA TYR A 71 -11.46 6.32 1.28
C TYR A 71 -11.03 5.89 -0.13
N PRO A 72 -9.75 6.03 -0.51
CA PRO A 72 -9.29 5.58 -1.82
C PRO A 72 -9.59 4.10 -2.03
N THR A 73 -9.94 3.74 -3.26
CA THR A 73 -9.96 2.32 -3.65
C THR A 73 -8.57 1.73 -3.49
N PHE A 74 -8.50 0.47 -3.11
CA PHE A 74 -7.23 -0.24 -2.90
C PHE A 74 -7.34 -1.68 -3.35
N ASN A 75 -6.22 -2.40 -3.26
CA ASN A 75 -6.18 -3.83 -3.57
C ASN A 75 -5.56 -4.67 -2.43
N PHE A 76 -5.45 -5.97 -2.67
CA PHE A 76 -4.87 -6.89 -1.70
C PHE A 76 -3.38 -6.62 -1.44
N ALA A 77 -2.65 -6.14 -2.44
CA ALA A 77 -1.23 -5.80 -2.32
C ALA A 77 -1.03 -4.62 -1.36
N ASP A 78 -1.86 -3.58 -1.45
CA ASP A 78 -1.86 -2.44 -0.52
C ASP A 78 -2.16 -2.91 0.91
N SER A 79 -3.12 -3.83 1.07
CA SER A 79 -3.47 -4.41 2.36
C SER A 79 -2.28 -5.17 2.99
N CYS A 80 -1.55 -5.95 2.19
CA CYS A 80 -0.33 -6.63 2.65
C CYS A 80 0.74 -5.64 3.11
N ILE A 81 0.94 -4.53 2.38
CA ILE A 81 1.89 -3.49 2.77
C ILE A 81 1.48 -2.88 4.11
N VAL A 82 0.22 -2.47 4.27
CA VAL A 82 -0.28 -1.84 5.50
C VAL A 82 -0.14 -2.78 6.70
N VAL A 83 -0.60 -4.05 6.57
CA VAL A 83 -0.48 -5.05 7.65
C VAL A 83 0.98 -5.32 7.98
N GLY A 84 1.84 -5.46 6.97
CA GLY A 84 3.28 -5.64 7.15
C GLY A 84 3.94 -4.48 7.92
N VAL A 85 3.60 -3.24 7.56
CA VAL A 85 4.09 -2.04 8.26
C VAL A 85 3.61 -1.99 9.71
N ILE A 86 2.33 -2.27 9.97
CA ILE A 86 1.78 -2.31 11.33
C ILE A 86 2.53 -3.35 12.19
N LEU A 87 2.75 -4.56 11.66
CA LEU A 87 3.50 -5.61 12.35
C LEU A 87 4.97 -5.22 12.60
N MET A 88 5.60 -4.49 11.68
CA MET A 88 6.95 -3.95 11.91
C MET A 88 6.96 -2.94 13.06
N LEU A 89 6.02 -1.99 13.10
CA LEU A 89 5.94 -1.00 14.18
C LEU A 89 5.72 -1.66 15.54
N ILE A 90 4.83 -2.66 15.62
CA ILE A 90 4.59 -3.41 16.84
C ILE A 90 5.87 -4.13 17.30
N THR A 91 6.54 -4.84 16.39
CA THR A 91 7.75 -5.61 16.73
C THR A 91 8.97 -4.73 17.07
N MET A 92 9.04 -3.51 16.50
CA MET A 92 10.05 -2.52 16.87
C MET A 92 9.83 -1.97 18.29
N ASN A 93 8.58 -1.65 18.64
CA ASN A 93 8.22 -1.19 19.98
C ASN A 93 8.24 -2.29 21.04
N ALA A 94 8.07 -3.56 20.64
CA ALA A 94 8.07 -4.71 21.53
C ALA A 94 9.47 -5.17 21.97
N LYS A 95 10.57 -4.62 21.44
CA LYS A 95 11.91 -4.89 21.97
C LYS A 95 12.08 -4.14 23.30
N PRO A 96 12.04 -4.81 24.46
CA PRO A 96 12.40 -4.16 25.70
C PRO A 96 13.90 -3.84 25.64
N SER A 97 14.33 -2.73 26.21
CA SER A 97 15.75 -2.44 26.37
C SER A 97 16.39 -3.64 27.08
N SER A 98 17.33 -4.33 26.42
CA SER A 98 18.22 -5.26 27.11
C SER A 98 19.15 -4.43 27.99
N LYS A 99 18.64 -3.99 29.14
CA LYS A 99 19.46 -3.64 30.29
C LYS A 99 19.41 -4.82 31.24
N GLU A 100 20.37 -5.71 31.09
CA GLU A 100 21.00 -6.30 32.28
C GLU A 100 22.50 -6.12 32.13
N LYS A 101 23.01 -5.15 32.90
CA LYS A 101 24.41 -5.02 33.28
C LYS A 101 24.87 -6.38 33.79
N LYS A 102 25.91 -6.96 33.19
CA LYS A 102 26.72 -7.96 33.89
C LYS A 102 27.92 -7.25 34.50
N ALA A 103 28.07 -7.56 35.79
CA ALA A 103 29.00 -7.07 36.80
C ALA A 103 30.44 -6.87 36.34
#